data_AF-C5ZV63-F1
#
_entry.id   AF-C5ZV63-F1
#
_cell.length_a   1.000
_cell.length_b   1.000
_cell.length_c   1.000
_cell.angle_alpha   90.00
_cell.angle_beta   90.00
_cell.angle_gamma   90.00
#
_symmetry.space_group_name_H-M   'P 1'
#
loop_
_entity.id
_entity.type
_entity.pdbx_description
1 polymer ?
#
loop_
_entity_poly.entity_id
_entity_poly.type
_entity_poly.pdbx_seq_one_letter_code
_entity_poly.pdbx_strand_id
1 'polypeptide(L)'
;MSEVIENAEIALRDLKECQTRHNISSCEFCREAPRCEKKENFEQMVILNLQENTKILQECQREQNFSSCLLCQKVLNCAIRNRYVNAVYLSMNKGNGGNFEF
;
A
#
# COMPACT_ATOMS: atom_id res chain seq x y z
N MET A 1 -10.07 11.41 -2.21
CA MET A 1 -9.07 10.32 -2.24
C MET A 1 -8.72 10.13 -3.70
N SER A 2 -7.45 9.94 -4.08
CA SER A 2 -7.10 9.80 -5.50
C SER A 2 -7.54 8.44 -6.04
N GLU A 3 -7.89 8.39 -7.31
CA GLU A 3 -8.35 7.17 -8.01
C GLU A 3 -7.32 6.02 -7.88
N VAL A 4 -6.03 6.35 -7.89
CA VAL A 4 -4.94 5.38 -7.72
C VAL A 4 -4.98 4.69 -6.34
N ILE A 5 -5.24 5.45 -5.28
CA ILE A 5 -5.30 4.91 -3.91
C ILE A 5 -6.50 3.97 -3.78
N GLU A 6 -7.66 4.37 -4.32
CA GLU A 6 -8.88 3.56 -4.32
C GLU A 6 -8.68 2.23 -5.09
N ASN A 7 -8.06 2.29 -6.27
CA ASN A 7 -7.77 1.10 -7.07
C ASN A 7 -6.83 0.11 -6.35
N ALA A 8 -5.87 0.59 -5.58
CA ALA A 8 -5.00 -0.27 -4.78
C ALA A 8 -5.74 -0.95 -3.61
N GLU A 9 -6.67 -0.25 -2.96
CA GLU A 9 -7.53 -0.85 -1.92
C GLU A 9 -8.46 -1.93 -2.49
N ILE A 10 -9.02 -1.69 -3.68
CA ILE A 10 -9.83 -2.68 -4.40
C ILE A 10 -8.98 -3.92 -4.75
N ALA A 11 -7.80 -3.71 -5.34
CA ALA A 11 -6.90 -4.81 -5.69
C ALA A 11 -6.47 -5.63 -4.45
N LEU A 12 -6.24 -4.97 -3.31
CA LEU A 12 -5.94 -5.65 -2.04
C LEU A 12 -7.12 -6.50 -1.56
N ARG A 13 -8.34 -5.94 -1.58
CA ARG A 13 -9.56 -6.64 -1.17
C ARG A 13 -9.77 -7.90 -2.02
N ASP A 14 -9.68 -7.77 -3.33
CA ASP A 14 -9.82 -8.88 -4.28
C ASP A 14 -8.79 -9.99 -4.03
N LEU A 15 -7.53 -9.61 -3.78
CA LEU A 15 -6.46 -10.57 -3.47
C LEU A 15 -6.74 -11.30 -2.16
N LYS A 16 -7.22 -10.60 -1.13
CA LYS A 16 -7.55 -11.16 0.19
C LYS A 16 -8.75 -12.09 0.14
N GLU A 17 -9.78 -11.74 -0.62
CA GLU A 17 -10.90 -12.63 -0.87
C GLU A 17 -10.45 -13.91 -1.58
N CYS A 18 -9.58 -13.78 -2.59
CA CYS A 18 -9.00 -14.93 -3.29
C CYS A 18 -8.23 -15.83 -2.32
N GLN A 19 -7.33 -15.25 -1.52
CA GLN A 19 -6.56 -15.96 -0.48
C GLN A 19 -7.47 -16.74 0.48
N THR A 20 -8.55 -16.09 0.95
CA THR A 20 -9.53 -16.69 1.86
C THR A 20 -10.27 -17.86 1.20
N ARG A 21 -10.75 -17.69 -0.05
CA ARG A 21 -11.45 -18.75 -0.80
C ARG A 21 -10.57 -19.98 -1.04
N HIS A 22 -9.27 -19.78 -1.23
CA HIS A 22 -8.30 -20.86 -1.42
C HIS A 22 -7.66 -21.35 -0.11
N ASN A 23 -8.09 -20.84 1.04
CA ASN A 23 -7.55 -21.18 2.36
C ASN A 23 -6.02 -21.04 2.44
N ILE A 24 -5.49 -19.96 1.86
CA ILE A 24 -4.06 -19.61 1.89
C ILE A 24 -3.90 -18.22 2.52
N SER A 25 -2.82 -18.01 3.26
CA SER A 25 -2.52 -16.70 3.88
C SER A 25 -1.73 -15.76 2.96
N SER A 26 -1.17 -16.28 1.88
CA SER A 26 -0.37 -15.56 0.90
C SER A 26 -0.47 -16.22 -0.46
N CYS A 27 -0.30 -15.43 -1.52
CA CYS A 27 -0.13 -15.92 -2.88
C CYS A 27 1.12 -16.80 -3.05
N GLU A 28 2.12 -16.73 -2.16
CA GLU A 28 3.29 -17.63 -2.19
C GLU A 28 2.91 -19.10 -1.99
N PHE A 29 1.79 -19.38 -1.32
CA PHE A 29 1.27 -20.74 -1.15
C PHE A 29 0.37 -21.19 -2.30
N CYS A 30 0.14 -20.33 -3.32
CA CYS A 30 -0.65 -20.66 -4.49
C CYS A 30 0.25 -21.08 -5.66
N ARG A 31 0.01 -22.29 -6.19
CA ARG A 31 0.75 -22.82 -7.35
C ARG A 31 0.55 -22.00 -8.64
N GLU A 32 -0.57 -21.29 -8.74
CA GLU A 32 -0.92 -20.47 -9.90
C GLU A 32 -0.37 -19.03 -9.80
N ALA A 33 0.13 -18.62 -8.63
CA ALA A 33 0.60 -17.27 -8.38
C ALA A 33 1.66 -16.75 -9.38
N PRO A 34 2.61 -17.55 -9.90
CA PRO A 34 3.59 -17.05 -10.88
C PRO A 34 2.99 -16.53 -12.19
N ARG A 35 1.74 -16.88 -12.49
CA ARG A 35 1.02 -16.48 -13.72
C ARG A 35 -0.38 -15.92 -13.40
N CYS A 36 -0.58 -15.42 -12.19
CA CYS A 36 -1.87 -14.93 -11.72
C CYS A 36 -2.02 -13.45 -12.05
N GLU A 37 -2.91 -13.12 -12.97
CA GLU A 37 -3.24 -11.73 -13.36
C GLU A 37 -3.69 -10.89 -12.16
N LYS A 38 -4.44 -11.47 -11.21
CA LYS A 38 -4.85 -10.76 -9.98
C LYS A 38 -3.66 -10.36 -9.11
N LYS A 39 -2.65 -11.24 -9.01
CA LYS A 39 -1.42 -10.95 -8.26
C LYS A 39 -0.62 -9.86 -8.98
N GLU A 40 -0.47 -9.97 -10.29
CA GLU A 40 0.24 -8.98 -11.10
C GLU A 40 -0.42 -7.60 -11.01
N ASN A 41 -1.75 -7.53 -11.19
CA ASN A 41 -2.51 -6.29 -11.04
C ASN A 41 -2.34 -5.70 -9.63
N PHE A 42 -2.40 -6.52 -8.58
CA PHE A 42 -2.12 -6.06 -7.23
C PHE A 42 -0.71 -5.48 -7.09
N GLU A 43 0.32 -6.18 -7.57
CA GLU A 43 1.71 -5.71 -7.53
C GLU A 43 1.89 -4.39 -8.28
N GLN A 44 1.24 -4.21 -9.42
CA GLN A 44 1.27 -2.94 -10.17
C GLN A 44 0.57 -1.81 -9.39
N MET A 45 -0.63 -2.06 -8.86
CA MET A 45 -1.41 -1.05 -8.15
C MET A 45 -0.73 -0.56 -6.87
N VAL A 46 -0.06 -1.44 -6.11
CA VAL A 46 0.63 -1.03 -4.87
C VAL A 46 1.84 -0.12 -5.14
N ILE A 47 2.51 -0.30 -6.29
CA ILE A 47 3.61 0.57 -6.71
C ILE A 47 3.07 1.96 -7.08
N LEU A 48 1.99 2.03 -7.86
CA LEU A 48 1.35 3.29 -8.20
C LEU A 48 0.84 4.02 -6.94
N ASN A 49 0.24 3.29 -6.01
CA ASN A 49 -0.20 3.82 -4.72
C ASN A 49 0.96 4.41 -3.89
N LEU A 50 2.10 3.73 -3.84
CA LEU A 50 3.28 4.25 -3.16
C LEU A 50 3.80 5.53 -3.83
N GLN A 51 3.88 5.55 -5.16
CA GLN A 51 4.32 6.74 -5.90
C GLN A 51 3.41 7.95 -5.62
N GLU A 52 2.10 7.73 -5.63
CA GLU A 52 1.12 8.80 -5.37
C GLU A 52 1.22 9.32 -3.93
N ASN A 53 1.26 8.44 -2.92
CA ASN A 53 1.41 8.87 -1.54
C ASN A 53 2.77 9.55 -1.28
N THR A 54 3.82 9.16 -2.01
CA THR A 54 5.14 9.83 -1.94
C THR A 54 5.05 11.26 -2.44
N LYS A 55 4.37 11.51 -3.57
CA LYS A 55 4.17 12.86 -4.11
C LYS A 55 3.40 13.74 -3.13
N ILE A 56 2.28 13.24 -2.61
CA ILE A 56 1.47 13.97 -1.63
C ILE A 56 2.28 14.30 -0.37
N LEU A 57 3.10 13.37 0.13
CA LEU A 57 3.96 13.60 1.29
C LEU A 57 5.01 14.69 1.01
N GLN A 58 5.66 14.63 -0.15
CA GLN A 58 6.69 15.59 -0.55
C GLN A 58 6.10 16.99 -0.80
N GLU A 59 4.89 17.08 -1.34
CA GLU A 59 4.14 18.34 -1.45
C GLU A 59 3.85 18.92 -0.07
N CYS A 60 3.30 18.11 0.84
CA CYS A 60 3.06 18.54 2.22
C CYS A 60 4.34 19.01 2.92
N GLN A 61 5.46 18.28 2.75
CA GLN A 61 6.76 18.67 3.30
C GLN A 61 7.23 20.03 2.75
N ARG A 62 7.09 20.27 1.44
CA ARG A 62 7.44 21.56 0.82
C ARG A 62 6.56 22.70 1.33
N GLU A 63 5.25 22.52 1.39
CA GLU A 63 4.31 23.53 1.88
C GLU A 63 4.57 23.91 3.34
N GLN A 64 4.98 22.94 4.16
CA GLN A 64 5.31 23.16 5.57
C GLN A 64 6.78 23.56 5.80
N ASN A 65 7.59 23.68 4.74
CA ASN A 65 9.03 23.93 4.80
C ASN A 65 9.80 22.92 5.67
N PHE A 66 9.40 21.65 5.63
CA PHE A 66 10.08 20.56 6.31
C PHE A 66 10.91 19.73 5.32
N SER A 67 12.14 19.39 5.70
CA SER A 67 12.97 18.41 4.96
C SER A 67 12.64 16.96 5.30
N SER A 68 11.89 16.73 6.39
CA SER A 68 11.48 15.41 6.86
C SER A 68 10.24 15.51 7.72
N CYS A 69 9.39 14.47 7.69
CA CYS A 69 8.24 14.35 8.59
C CYS A 69 8.62 14.31 10.07
N LEU A 70 9.88 14.01 10.41
CA LEU A 70 10.37 14.04 11.79
C LEU A 70 10.37 15.46 12.40
N LEU A 71 10.37 16.49 11.55
CA LEU A 71 10.26 17.89 11.98
C LEU A 71 8.80 18.30 12.24
N CYS A 72 7.83 17.47 11.85
CA CYS A 72 6.42 17.75 12.05
C CYS A 72 5.99 17.37 13.47
N GLN A 73 5.42 18.31 14.22
CA GLN A 73 4.86 18.04 15.56
C GLN A 73 3.75 16.98 15.55
N LYS A 74 3.09 16.79 14.40
CA LYS A 74 2.04 15.78 14.21
C LYS A 74 2.59 14.45 13.70
N VAL A 75 3.91 14.19 13.72
CA VAL A 75 4.53 13.02 13.07
C VAL A 75 3.83 11.69 13.36
N LEU A 76 3.39 11.44 14.60
CA LEU A 76 2.68 10.20 14.96
C LEU A 76 1.21 10.17 14.50
N ASN A 77 0.56 11.34 14.47
CA ASN A 77 -0.87 11.50 14.18
C ASN A 77 -1.13 12.13 12.80
N CYS A 78 -0.13 12.17 11.92
CA CYS A 78 -0.24 12.83 10.63
C CYS A 78 -0.84 11.86 9.61
N ALA A 79 -2.07 12.13 9.18
CA ALA A 79 -2.77 11.28 8.23
C ALA A 79 -2.01 11.10 6.90
N ILE A 80 -1.34 12.15 6.39
CA ILE A 80 -0.58 12.09 5.14
C ILE A 80 0.63 11.16 5.30
N ARG A 81 1.38 11.31 6.40
CA ARG A 81 2.51 10.42 6.71
C ARG A 81 2.03 8.98 6.90
N ASN A 82 0.96 8.76 7.66
CA ASN A 82 0.47 7.41 7.96
C ASN A 82 -0.01 6.71 6.68
N ARG A 83 -0.65 7.42 5.75
CA ARG A 83 -0.98 6.87 4.42
C ARG A 83 0.27 6.47 3.62
N TYR A 84 1.30 7.32 3.59
CA TYR A 84 2.57 6.97 2.97
C TYR A 84 3.22 5.74 3.60
N VAL A 85 3.26 5.66 4.92
CA VAL A 85 3.80 4.51 5.66
C VAL A 85 3.03 3.24 5.29
N ASN A 86 1.69 3.29 5.31
CA ASN A 86 0.85 2.17 4.90
C ASN A 86 1.13 1.74 3.45
N ALA A 87 1.31 2.69 2.53
CA ALA A 87 1.63 2.40 1.13
C ALA A 87 3.01 1.72 0.98
N VAL A 88 4.01 2.13 1.76
CA VAL A 88 5.33 1.48 1.81
C VAL A 88 5.17 0.03 2.26
N TYR A 89 4.52 -0.21 3.41
CA TYR A 89 4.31 -1.57 3.91
C TYR A 89 3.55 -2.45 2.92
N LEU A 90 2.51 -1.91 2.29
CA LEU A 90 1.72 -2.63 1.31
C LEU A 90 2.58 -3.05 0.09
N SER A 91 3.44 -2.16 -0.40
CA SER A 91 4.37 -2.46 -1.50
C SER A 91 5.45 -3.49 -1.14
N MET A 92 5.90 -3.49 0.12
CA MET A 92 6.89 -4.46 0.62
C MET A 92 6.28 -5.85 0.80
N ASN A 93 4.99 -5.92 1.12
CA ASN A 93 4.32 -7.18 1.39
C ASN A 93 4.10 -8.02 0.12
N LYS A 94 4.03 -7.43 -1.09
CA LYS A 94 3.87 -8.19 -2.37
C LYS A 94 2.79 -9.30 -2.34
N GLY A 95 1.73 -9.12 -1.55
CA GLY A 95 0.67 -10.10 -1.38
C GLY A 95 0.88 -11.12 -0.26
N ASN A 96 1.99 -11.03 0.49
CA ASN A 96 2.17 -11.73 1.76
C ASN A 96 1.19 -11.16 2.79
N GLY A 97 0.51 -12.08 3.49
CA GLY A 97 -0.54 -11.75 4.43
C GLY A 97 -0.04 -11.21 5.76
N GLY A 98 0.79 -10.16 5.75
CA GLY A 98 1.07 -9.40 6.96
C GLY A 98 -0.09 -8.43 7.22
N ASN A 99 -0.95 -8.75 8.18
CA ASN A 99 -1.90 -7.79 8.73
C ASN A 99 -1.10 -6.76 9.54
N PHE A 100 -0.77 -5.63 8.94
CA PHE A 100 -0.16 -4.51 9.65
C PHE A 100 -1.26 -3.50 9.97
N GLU A 101 -1.92 -3.68 11.11
CA GLU A 101 -2.74 -2.62 11.72
C GLU A 101 -1.79 -1.66 12.44
N PHE A 102 -1.81 -0.38 12.06
CA PHE A 102 -1.07 0.71 12.71
C PHE A 102 -2.05 1.72 13.29
#